data_AF-A0A3M0ZRQ1-F1
#
_entry.id   AF-A0A3M0ZRQ1-F1
#
_cell.length_a   1.000
_cell.length_b   1.000
_cell.length_c   1.000
_cell.angle_alpha   90.00
_cell.angle_beta   90.00
_cell.angle_gamma   90.00
#
_symmetry.space_group_name_H-M   'P 1'
#
loop_
_entity.id
_entity.type
_entity.pdbx_description
1 polymer ?
#
loop_
_entity_poly.entity_id
_entity_poly.type
_entity_poly.pdbx_seq_one_letter_code
_entity_poly.pdbx_strand_id
1 'polypeptide(L)'
;MIIKGRNKIFFAAIISVLVAFSSTGFCSNLVMKHRPIKGYQMPSPGTKMKLKVLFPKIRRIDLPVKALIVMDGKALFLPLSGTLDERDRSVYWVEIRAPLADLSYRFVVYPDDGEPVYSKKYVVRRPCLPDTRLASTEISEDANVVERSEELTRVTQRLRADIEIYSNVIDQLKEIKEVIQ
;
A
#
# COMPACT_ATOMS: atom_id res chain seq x y z
N MET A 1 58.19 73.40 -17.22
CA MET A 1 57.18 73.71 -18.25
C MET A 1 56.32 72.47 -18.44
N ILE A 2 55.01 72.66 -18.35
CA ILE A 2 53.93 71.68 -18.17
C ILE A 2 53.56 71.00 -19.49
N ILE A 3 53.05 69.76 -19.43
CA ILE A 3 51.89 69.15 -20.16
C ILE A 3 52.06 67.61 -19.99
N LYS A 4 51.34 66.86 -19.15
CA LYS A 4 49.89 66.59 -18.99
C LYS A 4 49.29 65.76 -20.13
N GLY A 5 49.06 64.47 -19.86
CA GLY A 5 48.19 63.59 -20.66
C GLY A 5 48.52 62.11 -20.43
N ARG A 6 47.60 61.15 -20.36
CA ARG A 6 46.14 61.15 -20.27
C ARG A 6 45.76 59.69 -19.95
N ASN A 7 44.80 59.50 -19.05
CA ASN A 7 44.12 58.24 -18.75
C ASN A 7 43.87 57.36 -19.98
N LYS A 8 44.17 56.06 -19.87
CA LYS A 8 43.31 55.00 -20.43
C LYS A 8 43.22 53.84 -19.44
N ILE A 9 42.14 53.89 -18.68
CA ILE A 9 41.55 52.77 -17.96
C ILE A 9 41.13 51.75 -19.03
N PHE A 10 41.77 50.58 -19.05
CA PHE A 10 41.26 49.44 -19.81
C PHE A 10 40.56 48.49 -18.85
N PHE A 11 39.24 48.64 -18.78
CA PHE A 11 38.32 47.60 -18.34
C PHE A 11 38.43 46.43 -19.32
N ALA A 12 39.05 45.33 -18.93
CA ALA A 12 38.93 44.06 -19.64
C ALA A 12 37.86 43.23 -18.93
N ALA A 13 36.78 43.00 -19.67
CA ALA A 13 35.54 42.36 -19.24
C ALA A 13 35.77 40.92 -18.73
N ILE A 14 35.30 40.67 -17.51
CA ILE A 14 35.10 39.33 -16.97
C ILE A 14 33.88 38.75 -17.70
N ILE A 15 34.12 37.97 -18.76
CA ILE A 15 33.08 37.11 -19.34
C ILE A 15 33.05 35.84 -18.49
N SER A 16 32.32 35.90 -17.37
CA SER A 16 31.86 34.69 -16.69
C SER A 16 30.82 34.03 -17.59
N VAL A 17 31.27 33.10 -18.44
CA VAL A 17 30.38 32.15 -19.11
C VAL A 17 29.81 31.27 -18.02
N LEU A 18 28.67 31.70 -17.47
CA LEU A 18 27.81 30.87 -16.63
C LEU A 18 27.22 29.83 -17.58
N VAL A 19 27.93 28.70 -17.72
CA VAL A 19 27.33 27.49 -18.26
C VAL A 19 26.26 27.09 -17.27
N ALA A 20 25.05 27.56 -17.51
CA ALA A 20 23.86 26.97 -16.95
C ALA A 20 23.83 25.53 -17.47
N PHE A 21 24.42 24.63 -16.69
CA PHE A 21 24.12 23.20 -16.75
C PHE A 21 22.64 23.11 -16.36
N SER A 22 21.77 23.32 -17.35
CA SER A 22 20.40 22.85 -17.30
C SER A 22 20.50 21.34 -17.25
N SER A 23 20.56 20.80 -16.04
CA SER A 23 20.21 19.43 -15.73
C SER A 23 18.77 19.24 -16.18
N THR A 24 18.60 18.94 -17.47
CA THR A 24 17.32 18.53 -18.05
C THR A 24 16.88 17.33 -17.24
N GLY A 25 15.85 17.56 -16.45
CA GLY A 25 15.41 16.70 -15.38
C GLY A 25 15.24 15.26 -15.84
N PHE A 26 15.57 14.35 -14.93
CA PHE A 26 15.09 12.99 -14.94
C PHE A 26 13.56 13.03 -14.73
N CYS A 27 12.83 13.47 -15.76
CA CYS A 27 11.38 13.44 -15.79
C CYS A 27 10.99 11.97 -15.95
N SER A 28 10.98 11.30 -14.81
CA SER A 28 11.01 9.87 -14.68
C SER A 28 9.76 9.25 -15.31
N ASN A 29 9.96 8.33 -16.25
CA ASN A 29 8.93 7.39 -16.68
C ASN A 29 8.67 6.35 -15.56
N LEU A 30 8.35 6.82 -14.34
CA LEU A 30 8.09 6.00 -13.18
C LEU A 30 6.66 5.44 -13.28
N VAL A 31 6.54 4.30 -13.94
CA VAL A 31 5.24 3.64 -14.14
C VAL A 31 4.96 2.72 -12.95
N MET A 32 3.88 2.97 -12.21
CA MET A 32 3.37 2.07 -11.18
C MET A 32 2.32 1.13 -11.75
N LYS A 33 2.46 -0.17 -11.48
CA LYS A 33 1.44 -1.19 -11.79
C LYS A 33 0.93 -1.83 -10.51
N HIS A 34 -0.38 -1.82 -10.34
CA HIS A 34 -1.05 -2.46 -9.21
C HIS A 34 -2.37 -3.08 -9.68
N ARG A 35 -2.63 -4.31 -9.21
CA ARG A 35 -3.90 -5.01 -9.41
C ARG A 35 -4.77 -4.78 -8.17
N PRO A 36 -5.83 -3.96 -8.27
CA PRO A 36 -6.71 -3.72 -7.13
C PRO A 36 -7.43 -4.98 -6.70
N ILE A 37 -7.58 -5.12 -5.39
CA ILE A 37 -8.41 -6.15 -4.77
C ILE A 37 -9.86 -5.72 -4.92
N LYS A 38 -10.72 -6.63 -5.36
CA LYS A 38 -12.15 -6.36 -5.47
C LYS A 38 -12.82 -6.61 -4.12
N GLY A 39 -13.94 -5.93 -3.85
CA GLY A 39 -14.64 -6.04 -2.56
C GLY A 39 -14.99 -7.47 -2.16
N TYR A 40 -15.42 -8.30 -3.10
CA TYR A 40 -15.74 -9.72 -2.88
C TYR A 40 -14.50 -10.63 -2.73
N GLN A 41 -13.30 -10.12 -3.02
CA GLN A 41 -12.02 -10.84 -2.86
C GLN A 41 -11.30 -10.41 -1.58
N MET A 42 -11.88 -9.48 -0.81
CA MET A 42 -11.29 -9.04 0.44
C MET A 42 -11.43 -10.18 1.47
N PRO A 43 -10.34 -10.60 2.14
CA PRO A 43 -10.42 -11.66 3.14
C PRO A 43 -11.28 -11.22 4.32
N SER A 44 -11.61 -12.10 5.25
CA SER A 44 -12.40 -11.76 6.44
C SER A 44 -11.81 -10.56 7.21
N PRO A 45 -12.63 -9.71 7.86
CA PRO A 45 -12.13 -8.57 8.61
C PRO A 45 -11.08 -9.00 9.64
N GLY A 46 -10.02 -8.19 9.80
CA GLY A 46 -8.92 -8.50 10.72
C GLY A 46 -7.91 -9.52 10.18
N THR A 47 -8.22 -10.27 9.12
CA THR A 47 -7.23 -11.14 8.46
C THR A 47 -6.15 -10.30 7.78
N LYS A 48 -4.90 -10.74 7.84
CA LYS A 48 -3.77 -10.09 7.16
C LYS A 48 -3.93 -10.16 5.64
N MET A 49 -3.66 -9.05 4.96
CA MET A 49 -3.68 -8.95 3.51
C MET A 49 -2.52 -8.08 3.01
N LYS A 50 -2.04 -8.38 1.79
CA LYS A 50 -0.90 -7.67 1.20
C LYS A 50 -1.36 -6.77 0.05
N LEU A 51 -1.02 -5.49 0.14
CA LEU A 51 -1.11 -4.57 -0.98
C LEU A 51 0.25 -4.53 -1.68
N LYS A 52 0.29 -4.84 -2.99
CA LYS A 52 1.53 -4.96 -3.77
C LYS A 52 1.57 -3.99 -4.94
N VAL A 53 2.64 -3.23 -5.12
CA VAL A 53 2.86 -2.38 -6.30
C VAL A 53 4.15 -2.80 -7.01
N LEU A 54 4.10 -2.85 -8.34
CA LEU A 54 5.18 -3.25 -9.23
C LEU A 54 5.69 -2.04 -10.00
N PHE A 55 7.01 -1.89 -10.09
CA PHE A 55 7.68 -0.92 -10.95
C PHE A 55 8.42 -1.66 -12.07
N PRO A 56 7.80 -1.81 -13.26
CA PRO A 56 8.28 -2.73 -14.29
C PRO A 56 9.58 -2.28 -14.95
N LYS A 57 9.97 -1.01 -14.82
CA LYS A 57 11.19 -0.44 -15.41
C LYS A 57 12.30 -0.16 -14.39
N ILE A 58 12.08 -0.51 -13.12
CA ILE A 58 12.98 -0.16 -12.02
C ILE A 58 13.54 -1.43 -11.41
N ARG A 59 14.88 -1.53 -11.35
CA ARG A 59 15.64 -2.66 -10.77
C ARG A 59 16.26 -2.34 -9.41
N ARG A 60 15.71 -1.33 -8.72
CA ARG A 60 16.18 -0.80 -7.43
C ARG A 60 15.12 -1.04 -6.35
N ILE A 61 15.56 -1.49 -5.17
CA ILE A 61 14.70 -1.81 -4.01
C ILE A 61 14.78 -0.75 -2.89
N ASP A 62 15.66 0.22 -3.06
CA ASP A 62 15.96 1.29 -2.11
C ASP A 62 15.09 2.54 -2.30
N LEU A 63 14.09 2.49 -3.19
CA LEU A 63 13.18 3.62 -3.36
C LEU A 63 12.30 3.78 -2.10
N PRO A 64 12.16 5.02 -1.59
CA PRO A 64 11.20 5.30 -0.53
C PRO A 64 9.78 5.22 -1.08
N VAL A 65 9.16 4.05 -0.93
CA VAL A 65 7.77 3.81 -1.31
C VAL A 65 6.90 3.73 -0.07
N LYS A 66 5.80 4.49 -0.08
CA LYS A 66 4.81 4.53 1.02
C LYS A 66 3.39 4.30 0.48
N ALA A 67 2.50 3.82 1.33
CA ALA A 67 1.08 3.73 1.06
C ALA A 67 0.33 4.69 1.99
N LEU A 68 -0.47 5.57 1.39
CA LEU A 68 -1.49 6.31 2.11
C LEU A 68 -2.77 5.47 2.06
N ILE A 69 -3.23 5.02 3.22
CA ILE A 69 -4.31 4.07 3.38
C ILE A 69 -5.37 4.71 4.29
N VAL A 70 -6.64 4.52 3.97
CA VAL A 70 -7.77 4.83 4.84
C VAL A 70 -8.61 3.57 4.96
N MET A 71 -8.74 3.05 6.19
CA MET A 71 -9.50 1.84 6.52
C MET A 71 -10.57 2.20 7.53
N ASP A 72 -11.83 2.01 7.18
CA ASP A 72 -12.98 2.30 8.05
C ASP A 72 -12.89 3.68 8.73
N GLY A 73 -12.50 4.70 7.97
CA GLY A 73 -12.33 6.09 8.42
C GLY A 73 -10.99 6.42 9.10
N LYS A 74 -10.12 5.44 9.36
CA LYS A 74 -8.79 5.66 9.96
C LYS A 74 -7.71 5.76 8.90
N ALA A 75 -6.98 6.87 8.89
CA ALA A 75 -5.86 7.08 7.97
C ALA A 75 -4.55 6.51 8.54
N LEU A 76 -3.81 5.80 7.69
CA LEU A 76 -2.49 5.26 7.97
C LEU A 76 -1.53 5.66 6.85
N PHE A 77 -0.27 5.90 7.22
CA PHE A 77 0.80 6.15 6.27
C PHE A 77 1.94 5.18 6.54
N LEU A 78 2.02 4.13 5.72
CA LEU A 78 2.88 2.98 5.98
C LEU A 78 4.01 2.90 4.93
N PRO A 79 5.27 2.66 5.35
CA PRO A 79 6.33 2.32 4.41
C PRO A 79 6.08 0.94 3.79
N LEU A 80 6.54 0.73 2.56
CA LEU A 80 6.50 -0.57 1.91
C LEU A 80 7.87 -1.24 1.95
N SER A 81 7.87 -2.56 2.09
CA SER A 81 9.06 -3.40 1.90
C SER A 81 9.23 -3.74 0.43
N GLY A 82 10.45 -3.64 -0.10
CA GLY A 82 10.79 -3.91 -1.50
C GLY A 82 11.55 -5.23 -1.70
N THR A 83 11.35 -5.88 -2.85
CA THR A 83 12.18 -6.98 -3.37
C THR A 83 12.23 -6.91 -4.89
N LEU A 84 13.12 -7.69 -5.51
CA LEU A 84 13.05 -7.97 -6.94
C LEU A 84 12.24 -9.24 -7.19
N ASP A 85 11.45 -9.23 -8.27
CA ASP A 85 10.82 -10.45 -8.77
C ASP A 85 11.76 -11.24 -9.69
N GLU A 86 11.28 -12.39 -10.21
CA GLU A 86 12.04 -13.27 -11.12
C GLU A 86 12.48 -12.60 -12.43
N ARG A 87 11.99 -11.39 -12.73
CA ARG A 87 12.33 -10.63 -13.95
C ARG A 87 13.14 -9.36 -13.60
N ASP A 88 13.76 -9.32 -12.43
CA ASP A 88 14.49 -8.19 -11.88
C ASP A 88 13.66 -6.90 -11.76
N ARG A 89 12.33 -7.01 -11.64
CA ARG A 89 11.47 -5.84 -11.45
C ARG A 89 11.23 -5.63 -9.98
N SER A 90 11.32 -4.37 -9.55
CA SER A 90 11.07 -4.03 -8.15
C SER A 90 9.58 -4.13 -7.82
N VAL A 91 9.30 -4.88 -6.76
CA VAL A 91 7.98 -5.11 -6.18
C VAL A 91 8.02 -4.63 -4.75
N TYR A 92 7.09 -3.76 -4.40
CA TYR A 92 6.92 -3.26 -3.05
C TYR A 92 5.61 -3.74 -2.47
N TRP A 93 5.57 -4.04 -1.18
CA TRP A 93 4.35 -4.43 -0.49
C TRP A 93 4.26 -3.90 0.93
N VAL A 94 3.02 -3.81 1.40
CA VAL A 94 2.69 -3.57 2.80
C VAL A 94 1.66 -4.60 3.23
N GLU A 95 1.83 -5.12 4.44
CA GLU A 95 0.84 -5.96 5.09
C GLU A 95 -0.09 -5.08 5.93
N ILE A 96 -1.38 -5.21 5.70
CA ILE A 96 -2.44 -4.54 6.47
C ILE A 96 -3.46 -5.57 6.93
N ARG A 97 -4.23 -5.21 7.94
CA ARG A 97 -5.40 -5.99 8.36
C ARG A 97 -6.59 -5.59 7.50
N ALA A 98 -7.37 -6.57 7.04
CA ALA A 98 -8.51 -6.31 6.19
C ALA A 98 -9.58 -5.50 6.94
N PRO A 99 -10.10 -4.40 6.37
CA PRO A 99 -11.10 -3.59 7.03
C PRO A 99 -12.45 -4.30 7.11
N LEU A 100 -13.32 -3.76 7.96
CA LEU A 100 -14.68 -4.21 8.12
C LEU A 100 -15.50 -3.93 6.86
N ALA A 101 -15.42 -2.72 6.30
CA ALA A 101 -16.28 -2.30 5.20
C ALA A 101 -15.49 -1.61 4.07
N ASP A 102 -14.70 -0.61 4.41
CA ASP A 102 -14.16 0.35 3.45
C ASP A 102 -12.64 0.41 3.50
N LEU A 103 -12.03 0.28 2.31
CA LEU A 103 -10.61 0.44 2.08
C LEU A 103 -10.40 1.47 0.97
N SER A 104 -9.65 2.53 1.23
CA SER A 104 -9.12 3.39 0.17
C SER A 104 -7.62 3.56 0.31
N TYR A 105 -6.88 3.56 -0.79
CA TYR A 105 -5.43 3.69 -0.74
C TYR A 105 -4.84 4.26 -2.02
N ARG A 106 -3.60 4.77 -1.91
CA ARG A 106 -2.71 5.12 -3.01
C ARG A 106 -1.27 4.84 -2.62
N PHE A 107 -0.44 4.53 -3.60
CA PHE A 107 1.01 4.41 -3.43
C PHE A 107 1.67 5.75 -3.75
N VAL A 108 2.73 6.05 -3.03
CA VAL A 108 3.55 7.26 -3.18
C VAL A 108 5.00 6.82 -3.27
N VAL A 109 5.70 7.29 -4.28
CA VAL A 109 7.16 7.13 -4.39
C VAL A 109 7.81 8.49 -4.26
N TYR A 110 8.87 8.55 -3.47
CA TYR A 110 9.72 9.72 -3.32
C TYR A 110 11.03 9.47 -4.09
N PRO A 111 11.14 9.89 -5.36
CA PRO A 111 12.42 9.77 -6.08
C PRO A 111 13.47 10.68 -5.43
N ASP A 112 14.75 10.30 -5.56
CA ASP A 112 15.88 11.00 -4.91
C ASP A 112 15.94 12.50 -5.26
N ASP A 113 15.59 12.88 -6.50
CA ASP A 113 15.70 14.25 -7.03
C ASP A 113 14.39 14.79 -7.63
N GLY A 114 13.24 14.53 -7.00
CA GLY A 114 11.98 15.00 -7.59
C GLY A 114 10.76 15.03 -6.67
N GLU A 115 9.67 15.54 -7.23
CA GLU A 115 8.36 15.56 -6.59
C GLU A 115 7.82 14.13 -6.37
N PRO A 116 7.06 13.90 -5.29
CA PRO A 116 6.46 12.60 -5.03
C PRO A 116 5.50 12.21 -6.16
N VAL A 117 5.65 10.97 -6.64
CA VAL A 117 4.80 10.41 -7.68
C VAL A 117 3.72 9.56 -7.05
N TYR A 118 2.46 9.87 -7.34
CA TYR A 118 1.30 9.20 -6.79
C TYR A 118 0.70 8.20 -7.78
N SER A 119 0.30 7.03 -7.28
CA SER A 119 -0.59 6.15 -8.04
C SER A 119 -2.01 6.75 -8.10
N LYS A 120 -2.84 6.20 -8.98
CA LYS A 120 -4.30 6.42 -8.89
C LYS A 120 -4.82 6.02 -7.51
N LYS A 121 -5.90 6.66 -7.06
CA LYS A 121 -6.62 6.28 -5.84
C LYS A 121 -7.41 5.01 -6.11
N TYR A 122 -7.29 4.04 -5.22
CA TYR A 122 -8.09 2.83 -5.20
C TYR A 122 -9.12 2.92 -4.09
N VAL A 123 -10.35 2.51 -4.37
CA VAL A 123 -11.44 2.44 -3.40
C VAL A 123 -12.06 1.06 -3.53
N VAL A 124 -12.14 0.35 -2.42
CA VAL A 124 -12.67 -1.01 -2.33
C VAL A 124 -13.66 -1.02 -1.18
N ARG A 125 -14.89 -1.42 -1.48
CA ARG A 125 -15.97 -1.56 -0.52
C ARG A 125 -16.48 -2.99 -0.55
N ARG A 126 -16.70 -3.60 0.61
CA ARG A 126 -17.35 -4.90 0.68
C ARG A 126 -18.80 -4.80 0.19
N PRO A 127 -19.30 -5.77 -0.57
CA PRO A 127 -20.69 -5.77 -1.01
C PRO A 127 -21.69 -5.94 0.15
N CYS A 128 -21.28 -6.62 1.23
CA CYS A 128 -22.04 -6.81 2.45
C CYS A 128 -21.13 -6.67 3.67
N LEU A 129 -21.72 -6.29 4.81
CA LEU A 129 -21.07 -6.47 6.10
C LEU A 129 -21.09 -7.97 6.43
N PRO A 130 -19.98 -8.54 6.93
CA PRO A 130 -19.97 -9.93 7.33
C PRO A 130 -20.99 -10.16 8.45
N ASP A 131 -21.73 -11.27 8.35
CA ASP A 131 -22.65 -11.67 9.41
C ASP A 131 -21.84 -11.97 10.67
N THR A 132 -22.19 -11.30 11.77
CA THR A 132 -21.54 -11.47 13.08
C THR A 132 -22.31 -12.46 13.95
N ARG A 133 -23.40 -13.03 13.43
CA ARG A 133 -24.15 -14.08 14.12
C ARG A 133 -23.33 -15.36 14.14
N LEU A 134 -23.03 -15.81 15.36
CA LEU A 134 -22.40 -17.10 15.60
C LEU A 134 -23.24 -18.21 14.99
N ALA A 135 -22.57 -19.24 14.46
CA ALA A 135 -23.24 -20.44 14.00
C ALA A 135 -24.06 -21.04 15.16
N SER A 136 -25.36 -21.23 14.93
CA SER A 136 -26.16 -22.07 15.83
C SER A 136 -25.65 -23.51 15.74
N THR A 137 -25.52 -24.17 16.89
CA THR A 137 -25.19 -25.60 17.00
C THR A 137 -26.44 -26.48 16.94
N GLU A 138 -27.64 -25.89 16.86
CA GLU A 138 -28.88 -26.63 16.79
C GLU A 138 -29.04 -27.26 15.39
N ILE A 139 -29.11 -28.58 15.37
CA ILE A 139 -29.42 -29.39 14.19
C ILE A 139 -30.82 -29.95 14.43
N SER A 140 -31.70 -29.84 13.44
CA SER A 140 -33.06 -30.38 13.59
C SER A 140 -33.00 -31.88 13.78
N GLU A 141 -33.55 -32.38 14.90
CA GLU A 141 -33.60 -33.82 15.17
C GLU A 141 -34.59 -34.55 14.25
N ASP A 142 -35.55 -33.81 13.69
CA ASP A 142 -36.62 -34.31 12.82
C ASP A 142 -36.23 -34.39 11.33
N ALA A 143 -35.02 -33.92 10.95
CA ALA A 143 -34.56 -33.91 9.57
C ALA A 143 -34.20 -35.33 9.07
N ASN A 144 -34.47 -35.60 7.78
CA ASN A 144 -34.06 -36.86 7.15
C ASN A 144 -32.52 -36.98 7.13
N VAL A 145 -31.96 -38.19 7.07
CA VAL A 145 -30.50 -38.46 7.13
C VAL A 145 -29.69 -37.63 6.13
N VAL A 146 -30.21 -37.45 4.92
CA VAL A 146 -29.57 -36.64 3.87
C VAL A 146 -29.57 -35.17 4.25
N GLU A 147 -30.71 -34.62 4.65
CA GLU A 147 -30.86 -33.22 5.08
C GLU A 147 -29.99 -32.92 6.30
N ARG A 148 -29.93 -33.87 7.25
CA ARG A 148 -29.09 -33.78 8.44
C ARG A 148 -27.60 -33.72 8.08
N SER A 149 -27.16 -34.49 7.08
CA SER A 149 -25.76 -34.47 6.62
C SER A 149 -25.37 -33.15 5.93
N GLU A 150 -26.30 -32.58 5.15
CA GLU A 150 -26.11 -31.28 4.50
C GLU A 150 -26.10 -30.14 5.53
N GLU A 151 -27.00 -30.20 6.51
CA GLU A 151 -27.07 -29.27 7.62
C GLU A 151 -25.78 -29.33 8.46
N LEU A 152 -25.29 -30.53 8.78
CA LEU A 152 -24.03 -30.72 9.49
C LEU A 152 -22.85 -30.10 8.74
N THR A 153 -22.82 -30.25 7.41
CA THR A 153 -21.77 -29.69 6.56
C THR A 153 -21.83 -28.16 6.58
N ARG A 154 -23.03 -27.57 6.49
CA ARG A 154 -23.23 -26.12 6.59
C ARG A 154 -22.82 -25.59 7.96
N VAL A 155 -23.22 -26.24 9.04
CA VAL A 155 -22.85 -25.88 10.42
C VAL A 155 -21.33 -25.96 10.60
N THR A 156 -20.70 -27.03 10.12
CA THR A 156 -19.24 -27.20 10.19
C THR A 156 -18.50 -26.09 9.43
N GLN A 157 -18.97 -25.71 8.25
CA GLN A 157 -18.38 -24.60 7.48
C GLN A 157 -18.51 -23.27 8.20
N ARG A 158 -19.68 -22.99 8.79
CA ARG A 158 -19.90 -21.76 9.58
C ARG A 158 -19.02 -21.73 10.83
N LEU A 159 -18.96 -22.83 11.60
CA LEU A 159 -18.10 -22.94 12.78
C LEU A 159 -16.62 -22.77 12.43
N ARG A 160 -16.15 -23.28 11.28
CA ARG A 160 -14.79 -23.02 10.81
C ARG A 160 -14.53 -21.54 10.55
N ALA A 161 -15.49 -20.83 9.94
CA ALA A 161 -15.38 -19.39 9.74
C ALA A 161 -15.36 -18.63 11.08
N ASP A 162 -16.19 -19.04 12.04
CA ASP A 162 -16.22 -18.45 13.38
C ASP A 162 -14.88 -18.64 14.10
N ILE A 163 -14.31 -19.86 14.05
CA ILE A 163 -12.99 -20.16 14.62
C ILE A 163 -11.92 -19.28 13.99
N GLU A 164 -11.94 -19.08 12.67
CA GLU A 164 -11.00 -18.20 11.99
C GLU A 164 -11.12 -16.76 12.51
N ILE A 165 -12.34 -16.24 12.63
CA ILE A 165 -12.61 -14.91 13.18
C ILE A 165 -12.05 -14.80 14.61
N TYR A 166 -12.33 -15.76 15.49
CA TYR A 166 -11.82 -15.75 16.86
C TYR A 166 -10.30 -15.84 16.93
N SER A 167 -9.68 -16.68 16.10
CA SER A 167 -8.21 -16.77 16.06
C SER A 167 -7.57 -15.43 15.67
N ASN A 168 -8.17 -14.71 14.71
CA ASN A 168 -7.73 -13.38 14.33
C ASN A 168 -7.87 -12.37 15.48
N VAL A 169 -8.96 -12.42 16.26
CA VAL A 169 -9.15 -11.55 17.44
C VAL A 169 -8.10 -11.86 18.51
N ILE A 170 -7.82 -13.13 18.78
CA ILE A 170 -6.78 -13.53 19.74
C ILE A 170 -5.41 -13.02 19.32
N ASP A 171 -5.06 -13.14 18.04
CA ASP A 171 -3.80 -12.64 17.51
C ASP A 171 -3.69 -11.11 17.63
N GLN A 172 -4.79 -10.39 17.42
CA GLN A 172 -4.85 -8.94 17.64
C GLN A 172 -4.63 -8.58 19.12
N LEU A 173 -5.26 -9.31 20.04
CA LEU A 173 -5.09 -9.08 21.48
C LEU A 173 -3.66 -9.35 21.95
N LYS A 174 -2.99 -10.37 21.38
CA LYS A 174 -1.57 -10.63 21.64
C LYS A 174 -0.68 -9.51 21.13
N GLU A 175 -0.89 -9.05 19.91
CA GLU A 175 -0.13 -7.94 19.31
C GLU A 175 -0.28 -6.65 20.14
N ILE A 176 -1.49 -6.35 20.62
CA ILE A 176 -1.72 -5.21 21.52
C ILE A 176 -0.97 -5.37 22.85
N LYS A 177 -1.00 -6.58 23.43
CA LYS A 177 -0.29 -6.86 24.68
C LYS A 177 1.22 -6.64 24.56
N GLU A 178 1.81 -7.04 23.43
CA GLU A 178 3.25 -6.86 23.16
C GLU A 178 3.65 -5.38 22.98
N VAL A 179 2.72 -4.50 22.58
CA VAL A 179 3.00 -3.06 22.40
C VAL A 179 2.84 -2.26 23.69
N ILE A 180 2.03 -2.74 24.64
CA ILE A 180 1.77 -2.05 25.93
C ILE A 180 2.80 -2.43 27.00
N GLN A 181 3.44 -3.60 26.89
CA GLN A 181 4.49 -4.07 27.81
C GLN A 181 5.87 -3.56 27.39
#